data_AF-X1BRM0-F1
#
_entry.id   AF-X1BRM0-F1
#
_cell.length_a   1.000
_cell.length_b   1.000
_cell.length_c   1.000
_cell.angle_alpha   90.00
_cell.angle_beta   90.00
_cell.angle_gamma   90.00
#
_symmetry.space_group_name_H-M   'P 1'
#
loop_
_entity.id
_entity.type
_entity.pdbx_description
1 polymer ?
#
loop_
_entity_poly.entity_id
_entity_poly.type
_entity_poly.pdbx_seq_one_letter_code
_entity_poly.pdbx_strand_id
1 'polypeptide(L)'
;KKMQIPLAPDKNWKAPNLLEIFTKFCETYLGPVRSKTAASNGVEEAVMGIFTKTAGYFKDRLGKTRNKISTSLSSVLSLGRNIDEALLDKLEETLITDDIGIETTDKLIADLREAFHSRQIAKTDDIIPFLKEHIKSYWPHRDRQLHFAQTGPTVILIAGVNGSGKTTSIAKLAFTLSQNNKKVIVAACDTYRAAAVEQLSIWAERIGVQIIKQKSGSDPAAVAFDACEAALARTADFLILDTAGRLHTQKDLMRQLTKIRDVVTRKIPHAPNEVLLVLDATTGQKIPVRFQLPLLSAPLEVRCVPWKTSG
;
A
#
# COMPACT_ATOMS: atom_id res chain seq x y z
N LYS A 1 14.56 47.03 -7.65
CA LYS A 1 13.63 46.90 -6.50
C LYS A 1 13.58 45.43 -6.09
N LYS A 2 14.36 45.04 -5.06
CA LYS A 2 14.27 43.73 -4.40
C LYS A 2 13.05 43.78 -3.48
N MET A 3 12.13 42.82 -3.59
CA MET A 3 10.99 42.69 -2.70
C MET A 3 11.30 41.57 -1.70
N GLN A 4 11.62 41.95 -0.46
CA GLN A 4 11.74 41.05 0.69
C GLN A 4 10.33 40.71 1.18
N ILE A 5 10.04 39.42 1.37
CA ILE A 5 8.88 38.94 2.13
C ILE A 5 9.39 38.60 3.53
N PRO A 6 8.80 39.13 4.62
CA PRO A 6 9.28 38.87 5.97
C PRO A 6 8.82 37.49 6.44
N LEU A 7 9.75 36.67 6.95
CA LEU A 7 9.46 35.48 7.73
C LEU A 7 9.48 35.87 9.21
N ALA A 8 8.31 35.92 9.84
CA ALA A 8 8.16 35.82 11.29
C ALA A 8 7.29 34.57 11.58
N PRO A 9 7.69 33.70 12.52
CA PRO A 9 6.89 32.54 12.89
C PRO A 9 5.72 32.99 13.78
N ASP A 10 4.50 32.71 13.34
CA ASP A 10 3.29 32.89 14.14
C ASP A 10 3.29 31.87 15.29
N LYS A 11 3.30 32.36 16.53
CA LYS A 11 3.36 31.55 17.76
C LYS A 11 2.02 30.93 18.17
N ASN A 12 0.95 31.13 17.37
CA ASN A 12 -0.40 30.62 17.68
C ASN A 12 -0.95 29.60 16.67
N TRP A 13 -0.11 28.98 15.83
CA TRP A 13 -0.56 27.90 14.94
C TRP A 13 -0.88 26.61 15.71
N LYS A 14 -2.17 26.36 15.95
CA LYS A 14 -2.68 25.03 16.32
C LYS A 14 -2.92 24.23 15.03
N ALA A 15 -2.27 23.06 14.90
CA ALA A 15 -2.52 22.16 13.78
C ALA A 15 -3.99 21.68 13.80
N PRO A 16 -4.78 21.88 12.74
CA PRO A 16 -6.15 21.39 12.70
C PRO A 16 -6.20 19.86 12.71
N ASN A 17 -7.19 19.30 13.42
CA ASN A 17 -7.44 17.87 13.52
C ASN A 17 -7.72 17.28 12.12
N LEU A 18 -6.96 16.26 11.73
CA LEU A 18 -7.08 15.58 10.43
C LEU A 18 -8.50 15.05 10.15
N LEU A 19 -9.25 14.69 11.20
CA LEU A 19 -10.63 14.25 11.10
C LEU A 19 -11.57 15.39 10.68
N GLU A 20 -11.28 16.63 11.09
CA GLU A 20 -12.07 17.81 10.78
C GLU A 20 -11.86 18.25 9.32
N ILE A 21 -10.62 18.16 8.82
CA ILE A 21 -10.28 18.42 7.42
C ILE A 21 -10.93 17.36 6.51
N PHE A 22 -10.95 16.11 6.95
CA PHE A 22 -11.54 15.00 6.20
C PHE A 22 -13.07 15.05 6.17
N THR A 23 -13.71 15.36 7.30
CA THR A 23 -15.19 15.47 7.40
C THR A 23 -15.71 16.63 6.56
N LYS A 24 -15.05 17.79 6.61
CA LYS A 24 -15.42 18.97 5.82
C LYS A 24 -15.23 18.76 4.32
N PHE A 25 -14.25 17.93 3.93
CA PHE A 25 -14.05 17.49 2.55
C PHE A 25 -15.15 16.54 2.07
N CYS A 26 -15.58 15.59 2.90
CA CYS A 26 -16.68 14.67 2.58
C CYS A 26 -18.03 15.38 2.44
N GLU A 27 -18.35 16.31 3.35
CA GLU A 27 -19.63 17.06 3.32
C GLU A 27 -19.73 18.01 2.13
N THR A 28 -18.61 18.61 1.72
CA THR A 28 -18.59 19.61 0.64
C THR A 28 -18.61 18.97 -0.76
N TYR A 29 -18.07 17.76 -0.91
CA TYR A 29 -17.80 17.19 -2.25
C TYR A 29 -18.44 15.83 -2.53
N LEU A 30 -18.96 15.11 -1.53
CA LEU A 30 -19.46 13.74 -1.75
C LEU A 30 -20.98 13.57 -1.61
N GLY A 31 -21.72 14.51 -1.00
CA GLY A 31 -23.17 14.37 -0.80
C GLY A 31 -23.56 13.09 -0.04
N PRO A 32 -24.85 12.88 0.29
CA PRO A 32 -25.27 11.74 1.11
C PRO A 32 -25.27 10.43 0.31
N VAL A 33 -24.47 9.46 0.75
CA VAL A 33 -24.36 8.12 0.16
C VAL A 33 -25.60 7.28 0.51
N ARG A 34 -26.37 6.85 -0.50
CA ARG A 34 -27.42 5.83 -0.36
C ARG A 34 -26.87 4.45 -0.76
N SER A 35 -27.03 3.46 0.12
CA SER A 35 -26.66 2.06 -0.14
C SER A 35 -27.66 1.34 -1.05
N LYS A 36 -27.18 0.51 -1.97
CA LYS A 36 -27.95 -0.64 -2.49
C LYS A 36 -27.07 -1.88 -2.64
N THR A 37 -27.58 -2.96 -2.07
CA THR A 37 -27.08 -4.34 -2.05
C THR A 37 -27.45 -5.07 -3.35
N ALA A 38 -26.56 -5.89 -3.91
CA ALA A 38 -26.92 -6.98 -4.82
C ALA A 38 -25.81 -8.06 -4.87
N ALA A 39 -26.22 -9.32 -4.89
CA ALA A 39 -25.43 -10.54 -4.74
C ALA A 39 -24.83 -11.08 -6.06
N SER A 40 -23.70 -11.82 -6.00
CA SER A 40 -23.23 -12.70 -7.09
C SER A 40 -22.30 -13.83 -6.60
N ASN A 41 -22.86 -15.01 -6.38
CA ASN A 41 -22.21 -16.24 -5.87
C ASN A 41 -21.38 -17.01 -6.93
N GLY A 42 -20.67 -16.35 -7.84
CA GLY A 42 -19.87 -17.02 -8.88
C GLY A 42 -18.38 -16.65 -8.90
N VAL A 43 -18.01 -15.56 -8.22
CA VAL A 43 -16.63 -15.02 -8.21
C VAL A 43 -15.83 -15.54 -7.01
N GLU A 44 -16.52 -16.00 -5.97
CA GLU A 44 -15.94 -16.34 -4.66
C GLU A 44 -14.97 -17.53 -4.70
N GLU A 45 -15.20 -18.51 -5.60
CA GLU A 45 -14.39 -19.73 -5.72
C GLU A 45 -13.02 -19.48 -6.36
N ALA A 46 -12.93 -18.57 -7.35
CA ALA A 46 -11.67 -18.22 -7.99
C ALA A 46 -10.76 -17.35 -7.09
N VAL A 47 -11.37 -16.54 -6.20
CA VAL A 47 -10.67 -15.64 -5.28
C VAL A 47 -10.01 -16.41 -4.13
N MET A 48 -10.64 -17.49 -3.66
CA MET A 48 -10.12 -18.33 -2.58
C MET A 48 -8.87 -19.16 -2.94
N GLY A 49 -8.65 -19.43 -4.22
CA GLY A 49 -7.52 -20.25 -4.70
C GLY A 49 -6.16 -19.55 -4.70
N ILE A 50 -6.12 -18.21 -4.74
CA ILE A 50 -4.86 -17.45 -4.89
C ILE A 50 -4.11 -17.32 -3.54
N PHE A 51 -4.80 -17.44 -2.40
CA PHE A 51 -4.24 -17.10 -1.07
C PHE A 51 -4.22 -18.22 -0.02
N THR A 52 -4.76 -19.40 -0.29
CA THR A 52 -4.86 -20.49 0.70
C THR A 52 -3.53 -21.16 1.02
N LYS A 53 -2.61 -21.27 0.05
CA LYS A 53 -1.21 -21.69 0.31
C LYS A 53 -0.40 -20.62 1.05
N THR A 54 -0.96 -19.43 1.25
CA THR A 54 -0.22 -18.25 1.68
C THR A 54 -0.19 -18.09 3.20
N ALA A 55 -1.13 -18.66 3.96
CA ALA A 55 -1.13 -18.55 5.42
C ALA A 55 0.07 -19.25 6.10
N GLY A 56 0.41 -20.47 5.67
CA GLY A 56 1.61 -21.18 6.13
C GLY A 56 2.89 -20.46 5.70
N TYR A 57 2.93 -20.01 4.44
CA TYR A 57 4.02 -19.19 3.90
C TYR A 57 4.23 -17.87 4.68
N PHE A 58 3.14 -17.18 5.05
CA PHE A 58 3.19 -15.96 5.87
C PHE A 58 3.69 -16.25 7.28
N LYS A 59 3.21 -17.33 7.91
CA LYS A 59 3.65 -17.74 9.25
C LYS A 59 5.16 -17.98 9.30
N ASP A 60 5.71 -18.61 8.27
CA ASP A 60 7.14 -18.89 8.17
C ASP A 60 7.95 -17.62 7.84
N ARG A 61 7.48 -16.80 6.89
CA ARG A 61 8.17 -15.57 6.47
C ARG A 61 8.12 -14.45 7.52
N LEU A 62 7.10 -14.44 8.38
CA LEU A 62 7.01 -13.52 9.53
C LEU A 62 7.68 -14.07 10.79
N GLY A 63 8.29 -15.28 10.74
CA GLY A 63 8.89 -15.93 11.89
C GLY A 63 9.96 -15.08 12.58
N LYS A 64 10.81 -14.37 11.81
CA LYS A 64 11.85 -13.49 12.37
C LYS A 64 11.25 -12.30 13.15
N THR A 65 10.27 -11.61 12.57
CA THR A 65 9.58 -10.47 13.23
C THR A 65 8.81 -10.94 14.44
N ARG A 66 8.05 -12.05 14.31
CA ARG A 66 7.32 -12.65 15.43
C ARG A 66 8.25 -13.03 16.57
N ASN A 67 9.39 -13.67 16.28
CA ASN A 67 10.34 -14.07 17.31
C ASN A 67 10.99 -12.84 17.96
N LYS A 68 11.36 -11.80 17.20
CA LYS A 68 11.90 -10.55 17.75
C LYS A 68 10.92 -9.92 18.74
N ILE A 69 9.67 -9.68 18.30
CA ILE A 69 8.63 -9.08 19.14
C ILE A 69 8.30 -9.97 20.34
N SER A 70 8.18 -11.28 20.15
CA SER A 70 7.90 -12.22 21.24
C SER A 70 8.99 -12.24 22.30
N THR A 71 10.27 -12.25 21.90
CA THR A 71 11.41 -12.23 22.83
C THR A 71 11.48 -10.89 23.56
N SER A 72 11.30 -9.79 22.82
CA SER A 72 11.28 -8.42 23.34
C SER A 72 10.20 -8.26 24.42
N LEU A 73 8.96 -8.65 24.11
CA LEU A 73 7.84 -8.65 25.06
C LEU A 73 8.09 -9.57 26.26
N SER A 74 8.59 -10.79 26.03
CA SER A 74 8.84 -11.75 27.13
C SER A 74 9.93 -11.25 28.10
N SER A 75 10.86 -10.43 27.62
CA SER A 75 11.91 -9.83 28.48
C SER A 75 11.36 -8.76 29.43
N VAL A 76 10.26 -8.11 29.06
CA VAL A 76 9.57 -7.09 29.87
C VAL A 76 8.52 -7.73 30.78
N LEU A 77 7.82 -8.73 30.25
CA LEU A 77 6.71 -9.44 30.88
C LEU A 77 7.21 -10.64 31.70
N SER A 78 7.96 -10.37 32.77
CA SER A 78 8.42 -11.43 33.68
C SER A 78 7.24 -12.13 34.36
N LEU A 79 7.27 -13.48 34.33
CA LEU A 79 6.27 -14.33 34.98
C LEU A 79 6.11 -13.96 36.47
N GLY A 80 4.87 -13.70 36.89
CA GLY A 80 4.53 -13.38 38.28
C GLY A 80 4.73 -11.92 38.69
N ARG A 81 5.20 -11.03 37.80
CA ARG A 81 5.20 -9.58 38.06
C ARG A 81 3.76 -9.05 37.98
N ASN A 82 3.40 -8.14 38.88
CA ASN A 82 2.13 -7.40 38.80
C ASN A 82 2.20 -6.31 37.73
N ILE A 83 1.04 -5.96 37.16
CA ILE A 83 0.95 -4.82 36.26
C ILE A 83 1.07 -3.53 37.10
N ASP A 84 2.05 -2.70 36.77
CA ASP A 84 2.28 -1.37 37.35
C ASP A 84 2.62 -0.36 36.23
N GLU A 85 2.54 0.94 36.52
CA GLU A 85 2.84 1.98 35.52
C GLU A 85 4.27 1.85 34.97
N ALA A 86 5.24 1.45 35.81
CA ALA A 86 6.62 1.24 35.38
C ALA A 86 6.76 0.09 34.35
N LEU A 87 5.91 -0.93 34.42
CA LEU A 87 5.84 -2.00 33.41
C LEU A 87 5.27 -1.47 32.10
N LEU A 88 4.20 -0.67 32.17
CA LEU A 88 3.53 -0.11 31.00
C LEU A 88 4.43 0.88 30.25
N ASP A 89 5.19 1.72 30.97
CA ASP A 89 6.17 2.63 30.37
C ASP A 89 7.31 1.86 29.67
N LYS A 90 7.80 0.78 30.29
CA LYS A 90 8.83 -0.08 29.66
C LYS A 90 8.29 -0.81 28.44
N LEU A 91 7.01 -1.21 28.48
CA LEU A 91 6.34 -1.84 27.35
C LEU A 91 6.19 -0.86 26.18
N GLU A 92 5.85 0.39 26.45
CA GLU A 92 5.79 1.49 25.47
C GLU A 92 7.13 1.68 24.75
N GLU A 93 8.23 1.84 25.49
CA GLU A 93 9.59 1.98 24.94
C GLU A 93 9.96 0.78 24.04
N THR A 94 9.57 -0.42 24.49
CA THR A 94 9.84 -1.67 23.77
C THR A 94 9.11 -1.73 22.44
N LEU A 95 7.81 -1.38 22.40
CA LEU A 95 7.00 -1.38 21.19
C LEU A 95 7.48 -0.32 20.17
N ILE A 96 7.92 0.85 20.65
CA ILE A 96 8.51 1.89 19.79
C ILE A 96 9.81 1.39 19.14
N THR A 97 10.67 0.73 19.93
CA THR A 97 11.94 0.14 19.47
C THR A 97 11.73 -1.00 18.47
N ASP A 98 10.56 -1.64 18.51
CA ASP A 98 10.15 -2.71 17.59
C ASP A 98 9.40 -2.22 16.33
N ASP A 99 9.54 -0.94 15.99
CA ASP A 99 9.03 -0.32 14.75
C ASP A 99 7.49 -0.24 14.63
N ILE A 100 6.73 -0.30 15.74
CA ILE A 100 5.25 -0.22 15.71
C ILE A 100 4.72 1.20 15.46
N GLY A 101 5.56 2.23 15.67
CA GLY A 101 5.20 3.64 15.50
C GLY A 101 4.72 4.25 16.80
N ILE A 102 5.09 5.51 17.05
CA ILE A 102 4.74 6.24 18.28
C ILE A 102 3.21 6.30 18.42
N GLU A 103 2.50 6.81 17.43
CA GLU A 103 1.04 6.98 17.49
C GLU A 103 0.28 5.66 17.76
N THR A 104 0.70 4.56 17.12
CA THR A 104 0.08 3.25 17.33
C THR A 104 0.41 2.73 18.73
N THR A 105 1.64 2.93 19.20
CA THR A 105 2.07 2.50 20.52
C THR A 105 1.33 3.25 21.61
N ASP A 106 1.25 4.58 21.50
CA ASP A 106 0.54 5.44 22.47
C ASP A 106 -0.92 4.97 22.65
N LYS A 107 -1.60 4.64 21.54
CA LYS A 107 -2.97 4.10 21.57
C LYS A 107 -3.03 2.73 22.26
N LEU A 108 -2.15 1.79 21.88
CA LEU A 108 -2.12 0.46 22.49
C LEU A 108 -1.87 0.52 24.00
N ILE A 109 -0.97 1.40 24.44
CA ILE A 109 -0.65 1.55 25.86
C ILE A 109 -1.77 2.27 26.61
N ALA A 110 -2.41 3.28 26.01
CA ALA A 110 -3.60 3.90 26.58
C ALA A 110 -4.74 2.89 26.78
N ASP A 111 -5.02 2.08 25.77
CA ASP A 111 -6.05 1.03 25.83
C ASP A 111 -5.71 -0.03 26.90
N LEU A 112 -4.43 -0.40 27.03
CA LEU A 112 -3.94 -1.29 28.10
C LEU A 112 -4.10 -0.68 29.50
N ARG A 113 -3.76 0.61 29.68
CA ARG A 113 -3.96 1.32 30.94
C ARG A 113 -5.44 1.31 31.31
N GLU A 114 -6.33 1.61 30.38
CA GLU A 114 -7.78 1.60 30.62
C GLU A 114 -8.30 0.19 30.98
N ALA A 115 -7.84 -0.85 30.27
CA ALA A 115 -8.19 -2.24 30.57
C ALA A 115 -7.75 -2.68 31.96
N PHE A 116 -6.58 -2.21 32.43
CA PHE A 116 -6.10 -2.47 33.78
C PHE A 116 -6.95 -1.76 34.84
N HIS A 117 -7.23 -0.47 34.65
CA HIS A 117 -8.05 0.32 35.56
C HIS A 117 -9.48 -0.22 35.68
N SER A 118 -10.05 -0.70 34.57
CA SER A 118 -11.38 -1.32 34.52
C SER A 118 -11.41 -2.79 34.93
N ARG A 119 -10.28 -3.36 35.38
CA ARG A 119 -10.11 -4.75 35.81
C ARG A 119 -10.42 -5.80 34.74
N GLN A 120 -10.29 -5.44 33.46
CA GLN A 120 -10.39 -6.38 32.34
C GLN A 120 -9.13 -7.24 32.21
N ILE A 121 -7.97 -6.68 32.57
CA ILE A 121 -6.70 -7.41 32.71
C ILE A 121 -6.23 -7.33 34.16
N ALA A 122 -5.71 -8.44 34.69
CA ALA A 122 -5.29 -8.52 36.09
C ALA A 122 -3.85 -9.04 36.23
N LYS A 123 -3.40 -9.85 35.29
CA LYS A 123 -2.08 -10.49 35.31
C LYS A 123 -1.30 -10.12 34.06
N THR A 124 0.01 -10.13 34.19
CA THR A 124 0.94 -9.92 33.07
C THR A 124 0.69 -10.89 31.90
N ASP A 125 0.18 -12.09 32.18
CA ASP A 125 -0.20 -13.09 31.17
C ASP A 125 -1.38 -12.63 30.28
N ASP A 126 -2.19 -11.68 30.75
CA ASP A 126 -3.35 -11.15 30.01
C ASP A 126 -2.96 -10.10 28.95
N ILE A 127 -1.76 -9.50 29.08
CA ILE A 127 -1.29 -8.41 28.22
C ILE A 127 -1.14 -8.86 26.76
N ILE A 128 -0.52 -10.02 26.52
CA ILE A 128 -0.29 -10.52 25.15
C ILE A 128 -1.62 -10.85 24.43
N PRO A 129 -2.55 -11.61 25.04
CA PRO A 129 -3.89 -11.81 24.48
C PRO A 129 -4.60 -10.49 24.17
N PHE A 130 -4.58 -9.53 25.10
CA PHE A 130 -5.21 -8.22 24.93
C PHE A 130 -4.63 -7.45 23.73
N LEU A 131 -3.30 -7.33 23.66
CA LEU A 131 -2.61 -6.68 22.54
C LEU A 131 -2.96 -7.34 21.19
N LYS A 132 -3.02 -8.68 21.15
CA LYS A 132 -3.39 -9.39 19.91
C LYS A 132 -4.81 -9.06 19.45
N GLU A 133 -5.74 -8.92 20.37
CA GLU A 133 -7.13 -8.57 20.05
C GLU A 133 -7.25 -7.12 19.60
N HIS A 134 -6.61 -6.18 20.30
CA HIS A 134 -6.63 -4.76 19.96
C HIS A 134 -5.90 -4.45 18.65
N ILE A 135 -4.75 -5.06 18.38
CA ILE A 135 -4.09 -4.91 17.08
C ILE A 135 -4.98 -5.43 15.94
N LYS A 136 -5.77 -6.48 16.18
CA LYS A 136 -6.75 -6.97 15.19
C LYS A 136 -7.91 -5.99 15.02
N SER A 137 -8.37 -5.33 16.09
CA SER A 137 -9.48 -4.37 16.02
C SER A 137 -9.11 -3.13 15.19
N TYR A 138 -7.83 -2.72 15.21
CA TYR A 138 -7.31 -1.67 14.33
C TYR A 138 -7.29 -2.04 12.85
N TRP A 139 -7.59 -3.29 12.49
CA TRP A 139 -7.69 -3.75 11.11
C TRP A 139 -9.14 -3.62 10.63
N PRO A 140 -9.56 -2.47 10.05
CA PRO A 140 -10.96 -2.25 9.68
C PRO A 140 -11.42 -3.29 8.68
N HIS A 141 -12.70 -3.68 8.71
CA HIS A 141 -13.26 -4.47 7.63
C HIS A 141 -13.23 -3.64 6.35
N ARG A 142 -12.41 -4.06 5.39
CA ARG A 142 -12.25 -3.40 4.09
C ARG A 142 -12.13 -4.47 3.02
N ASP A 143 -12.64 -4.14 1.85
CA ASP A 143 -12.37 -4.93 0.66
C ASP A 143 -10.86 -4.85 0.35
N ARG A 144 -10.23 -6.01 0.23
CA ARG A 144 -8.80 -6.17 -0.06
C ARG A 144 -8.57 -6.99 -1.33
N GLN A 145 -9.65 -7.27 -2.07
CA GLN A 145 -9.57 -7.98 -3.33
C GLN A 145 -9.06 -7.04 -4.41
N LEU A 146 -8.44 -7.63 -5.44
CA LEU A 146 -8.04 -6.89 -6.63
C LEU A 146 -9.27 -6.70 -7.51
N HIS A 147 -9.62 -5.45 -7.82
CA HIS A 147 -10.81 -5.15 -8.62
C HIS A 147 -10.54 -5.31 -10.10
N PHE A 148 -11.29 -6.20 -10.74
CA PHE A 148 -11.20 -6.45 -12.17
C PHE A 148 -12.22 -5.61 -12.94
N ALA A 149 -11.84 -5.20 -14.15
CA ALA A 149 -12.77 -4.58 -15.07
C ALA A 149 -13.87 -5.59 -15.48
N GLN A 150 -15.12 -5.12 -15.59
CA GLN A 150 -16.23 -5.96 -16.06
C GLN A 150 -16.03 -6.39 -17.51
N THR A 151 -15.46 -5.50 -18.32
CA THR A 151 -15.04 -5.74 -19.70
C THR A 151 -13.61 -5.25 -19.83
N GLY A 152 -12.72 -6.08 -20.42
CA GLY A 152 -11.27 -5.88 -20.35
C GLY A 152 -10.73 -4.59 -21.00
N PRO A 153 -9.40 -4.42 -21.06
CA PRO A 153 -8.43 -5.00 -20.13
C PRO A 153 -8.57 -4.37 -18.74
N THR A 154 -8.29 -5.13 -17.68
CA THR A 154 -8.10 -4.55 -16.34
C THR A 154 -6.75 -3.82 -16.32
N VAL A 155 -6.76 -2.51 -16.07
CA VAL A 155 -5.55 -1.69 -16.06
C VAL A 155 -5.10 -1.43 -14.61
N ILE A 156 -3.87 -1.84 -14.31
CA ILE A 156 -3.25 -1.72 -12.98
C ILE A 156 -2.05 -0.79 -13.07
N LEU A 157 -2.10 0.34 -12.35
CA LEU A 157 -1.00 1.28 -12.24
C LEU A 157 -0.18 0.96 -10.98
N ILE A 158 1.12 0.70 -11.13
CA ILE A 158 2.01 0.42 -9.99
C ILE A 158 2.79 1.68 -9.64
N ALA A 159 2.64 2.15 -8.41
CA ALA A 159 3.34 3.31 -7.87
C ALA A 159 4.20 2.94 -6.65
N GLY A 160 5.11 3.83 -6.25
CA GLY A 160 5.96 3.63 -5.07
C GLY A 160 7.38 4.14 -5.27
N VAL A 161 8.14 4.25 -4.19
CA VAL A 161 9.49 4.84 -4.21
C VAL A 161 10.51 3.94 -4.90
N ASN A 162 11.66 4.49 -5.27
CA ASN A 162 12.79 3.70 -5.78
C ASN A 162 13.24 2.69 -4.72
N GLY A 163 13.61 1.49 -5.15
CA GLY A 163 14.04 0.42 -4.25
C GLY A 163 12.89 -0.32 -3.53
N SER A 164 11.65 0.17 -3.59
CA SER A 164 10.49 -0.47 -2.92
C SER A 164 10.12 -1.86 -3.45
N GLY A 165 10.65 -2.27 -4.59
CA GLY A 165 10.34 -3.56 -5.22
C GLY A 165 9.22 -3.52 -6.27
N LYS A 166 8.89 -2.35 -6.84
CA LYS A 166 7.87 -2.20 -7.91
C LYS A 166 8.02 -3.20 -9.06
N THR A 167 9.16 -3.18 -9.76
CA THR A 167 9.41 -4.04 -10.92
C THR A 167 9.33 -5.53 -10.58
N THR A 168 9.82 -5.92 -9.41
CA THR A 168 9.70 -7.30 -8.92
C THR A 168 8.24 -7.67 -8.58
N SER A 169 7.47 -6.73 -8.03
CA SER A 169 6.05 -6.94 -7.73
C SER A 169 5.22 -7.06 -9.00
N ILE A 170 5.53 -6.26 -10.03
CA ILE A 170 4.96 -6.37 -11.38
C ILE A 170 5.23 -7.75 -11.95
N ALA A 171 6.48 -8.22 -11.90
CA ALA A 171 6.84 -9.55 -12.41
C ALA A 171 6.06 -10.67 -11.69
N LYS A 172 5.93 -10.60 -10.36
CA LYS A 172 5.15 -11.59 -9.58
C LYS A 172 3.66 -11.55 -9.91
N LEU A 173 3.09 -10.36 -10.03
CA LEU A 173 1.68 -10.20 -10.40
C LEU A 173 1.43 -10.72 -11.82
N ALA A 174 2.28 -10.35 -12.77
CA ALA A 174 2.21 -10.83 -14.15
C ALA A 174 2.37 -12.35 -14.25
N PHE A 175 3.31 -12.94 -13.51
CA PHE A 175 3.47 -14.39 -13.41
C PHE A 175 2.22 -15.05 -12.85
N THR A 176 1.70 -14.56 -11.72
CA THR A 176 0.49 -15.12 -11.08
C THR A 176 -0.71 -15.06 -12.00
N LEU A 177 -0.94 -13.93 -12.68
CA LEU A 177 -2.05 -13.78 -13.63
C LEU A 177 -1.86 -14.67 -14.86
N SER A 178 -0.64 -14.75 -15.40
CA SER A 178 -0.30 -15.62 -16.54
C SER A 178 -0.52 -17.11 -16.21
N GLN A 179 -0.11 -17.57 -15.01
CA GLN A 179 -0.37 -18.93 -14.54
C GLN A 179 -1.87 -19.24 -14.37
N ASN A 180 -2.71 -18.22 -14.24
CA ASN A 180 -4.17 -18.33 -14.24
C ASN A 180 -4.77 -18.13 -15.64
N ASN A 181 -4.01 -18.42 -16.70
CA ASN A 181 -4.39 -18.33 -18.11
C ASN A 181 -4.87 -16.95 -18.57
N LYS A 182 -4.41 -15.87 -17.92
CA LYS A 182 -4.73 -14.49 -18.33
C LYS A 182 -3.70 -13.95 -19.32
N LYS A 183 -4.16 -13.27 -20.36
CA LYS A 183 -3.33 -12.52 -21.30
C LYS A 183 -2.84 -11.23 -20.65
N VAL A 184 -1.59 -11.22 -20.22
CA VAL A 184 -0.98 -10.06 -19.54
C VAL A 184 -0.05 -9.30 -20.48
N ILE A 185 -0.20 -7.98 -20.49
CA ILE A 185 0.78 -7.04 -21.07
C ILE A 185 1.34 -6.17 -19.95
N VAL A 186 2.67 -6.00 -19.93
CA VAL A 186 3.35 -5.08 -19.03
C VAL A 186 3.93 -3.89 -19.81
N ALA A 187 3.89 -2.70 -19.22
CA ALA A 187 4.43 -1.48 -19.84
C ALA A 187 5.54 -0.87 -18.98
N ALA A 188 6.68 -0.58 -19.60
CA ALA A 188 7.85 -0.02 -18.92
C ALA A 188 7.82 1.53 -18.93
N CYS A 189 6.96 2.15 -18.12
CA CYS A 189 6.87 3.63 -18.06
C CYS A 189 7.91 4.28 -17.12
N ASP A 190 8.78 3.53 -16.43
CA ASP A 190 10.01 4.06 -15.79
C ASP A 190 11.11 4.29 -16.85
N THR A 191 10.84 5.20 -17.78
CA THR A 191 11.70 5.45 -18.97
C THR A 191 13.03 6.10 -18.65
N TYR A 192 13.18 6.71 -17.47
CA TYR A 192 14.43 7.37 -17.04
C TYR A 192 15.48 6.39 -16.54
N ARG A 193 15.07 5.19 -16.11
CA ARG A 193 15.98 4.18 -15.57
C ARG A 193 16.11 3.05 -16.57
N ALA A 194 17.08 3.15 -17.48
CA ALA A 194 17.36 2.12 -18.49
C ALA A 194 17.46 0.71 -17.88
N ALA A 195 18.14 0.58 -16.74
CA ALA A 195 18.24 -0.69 -16.00
C ALA A 195 16.88 -1.22 -15.49
N ALA A 196 15.90 -0.35 -15.18
CA ALA A 196 14.57 -0.78 -14.78
C ALA A 196 13.77 -1.35 -15.97
N VAL A 197 13.88 -0.69 -17.14
CA VAL A 197 13.28 -1.19 -18.39
C VAL A 197 13.89 -2.54 -18.79
N GLU A 198 15.21 -2.66 -18.68
CA GLU A 198 15.93 -3.92 -18.96
C GLU A 198 15.53 -5.02 -17.97
N GLN A 199 15.49 -4.73 -16.67
CA GLN A 199 15.04 -5.66 -15.64
C GLN A 199 13.62 -6.14 -15.91
N LEU A 200 12.68 -5.25 -16.23
CA LEU A 200 11.31 -5.63 -16.55
C LEU A 200 11.24 -6.46 -17.84
N SER A 201 12.09 -6.16 -18.84
CA SER A 201 12.18 -6.93 -20.08
C SER A 201 12.60 -8.37 -19.83
N ILE A 202 13.64 -8.58 -19.02
CA ILE A 202 14.12 -9.92 -18.65
C ILE A 202 13.03 -10.70 -17.92
N TRP A 203 12.28 -10.06 -17.02
CA TRP A 203 11.15 -10.71 -16.35
C TRP A 203 10.03 -11.06 -17.31
N ALA A 204 9.65 -10.14 -18.20
CA ALA A 204 8.60 -10.36 -19.17
C ALA A 204 8.92 -11.56 -20.09
N GLU A 205 10.16 -11.64 -20.58
CA GLU A 205 10.66 -12.75 -21.38
C GLU A 205 10.63 -14.07 -20.60
N ARG A 206 11.14 -14.09 -19.38
CA ARG A 206 11.15 -15.31 -18.53
C ARG A 206 9.76 -15.85 -18.21
N ILE A 207 8.78 -14.96 -18.05
CA ILE A 207 7.39 -15.32 -17.73
C ILE A 207 6.61 -15.65 -19.02
N GLY A 208 7.08 -15.22 -20.18
CA GLY A 208 6.37 -15.33 -21.46
C GLY A 208 5.23 -14.32 -21.62
N VAL A 209 5.32 -13.16 -20.97
CA VAL A 209 4.36 -12.05 -21.12
C VAL A 209 4.89 -10.97 -22.04
N GLN A 210 3.98 -10.25 -22.71
CA GLN A 210 4.38 -9.20 -23.64
C GLN A 210 4.77 -7.93 -22.88
N ILE A 211 5.82 -7.25 -23.36
CA ILE A 211 6.28 -5.97 -22.82
C ILE A 211 6.19 -4.86 -23.87
N ILE A 212 5.65 -3.72 -23.46
CA ILE A 212 5.65 -2.48 -24.22
C ILE A 212 6.68 -1.53 -23.61
N LYS A 213 7.62 -1.09 -24.45
CA LYS A 213 8.72 -0.20 -24.07
C LYS A 213 9.11 0.70 -25.23
N GLN A 214 9.61 1.87 -24.91
CA GLN A 214 10.23 2.79 -25.87
C GLN A 214 11.71 3.00 -25.54
N LYS A 215 12.37 3.91 -26.24
CA LYS A 215 13.78 4.28 -25.97
C LYS A 215 13.90 4.90 -24.57
N SER A 216 15.07 4.73 -23.95
CA SER A 216 15.38 5.39 -22.67
C SER A 216 15.23 6.90 -22.81
N GLY A 217 14.61 7.55 -21.82
CA GLY A 217 14.30 8.98 -21.84
C GLY A 217 13.03 9.37 -22.60
N SER A 218 12.29 8.41 -23.20
CA SER A 218 10.98 8.68 -23.79
C SER A 218 9.95 9.16 -22.76
N ASP A 219 8.90 9.82 -23.23
CA ASP A 219 7.78 10.24 -22.39
C ASP A 219 7.04 9.01 -21.80
N PRO A 220 7.00 8.85 -20.47
CA PRO A 220 6.28 7.76 -19.80
C PRO A 220 4.82 7.61 -20.23
N ALA A 221 4.15 8.74 -20.49
CA ALA A 221 2.76 8.75 -20.91
C ALA A 221 2.59 8.26 -22.37
N ALA A 222 3.59 8.44 -23.23
CA ALA A 222 3.59 7.87 -24.58
C ALA A 222 3.73 6.35 -24.53
N VAL A 223 4.57 5.81 -23.63
CA VAL A 223 4.65 4.34 -23.42
C VAL A 223 3.30 3.79 -22.94
N ALA A 224 2.63 4.49 -22.02
CA ALA A 224 1.31 4.10 -21.53
C ALA A 224 0.25 4.13 -22.64
N PHE A 225 0.30 5.12 -23.54
CA PHE A 225 -0.57 5.22 -24.71
C PHE A 225 -0.41 4.00 -25.62
N ASP A 226 0.82 3.69 -26.03
CA ASP A 226 1.11 2.55 -26.90
C ASP A 226 0.71 1.22 -26.24
N ALA A 227 0.84 1.14 -24.92
CA ALA A 227 0.45 -0.04 -24.18
C ALA A 227 -1.07 -0.23 -24.11
N CYS A 228 -1.85 0.86 -24.03
CA CYS A 228 -3.30 0.80 -24.13
C CYS A 228 -3.74 0.32 -25.52
N GLU A 229 -3.14 0.86 -26.59
CA GLU A 229 -3.40 0.43 -27.96
C GLU A 229 -3.10 -1.06 -28.15
N ALA A 230 -1.93 -1.50 -27.68
CA ALA A 230 -1.54 -2.91 -27.75
C ALA A 230 -2.48 -3.82 -26.95
N ALA A 231 -2.90 -3.40 -25.76
CA ALA A 231 -3.83 -4.17 -24.91
C ALA A 231 -5.21 -4.32 -25.55
N LEU A 232 -5.75 -3.26 -26.13
CA LEU A 232 -7.02 -3.28 -26.84
C LEU A 232 -6.93 -4.14 -28.11
N ALA A 233 -5.94 -3.89 -28.97
CA ALA A 233 -5.78 -4.59 -30.24
C ALA A 233 -5.52 -6.10 -30.06
N ARG A 234 -4.86 -6.49 -28.97
CA ARG A 234 -4.52 -7.89 -28.68
C ARG A 234 -5.52 -8.56 -27.75
N THR A 235 -6.61 -7.89 -27.38
CA THR A 235 -7.63 -8.41 -26.45
C THR A 235 -7.01 -8.94 -25.16
N ALA A 236 -6.11 -8.15 -24.57
CA ALA A 236 -5.46 -8.51 -23.31
C ALA A 236 -6.47 -8.51 -22.15
N ASP A 237 -6.26 -9.40 -21.18
CA ASP A 237 -7.06 -9.41 -19.94
C ASP A 237 -6.54 -8.36 -18.95
N PHE A 238 -5.22 -8.16 -18.90
CA PHE A 238 -4.56 -7.26 -17.97
C PHE A 238 -3.49 -6.40 -18.64
N LEU A 239 -3.46 -5.12 -18.27
CA LEU A 239 -2.40 -4.18 -18.58
C LEU A 239 -1.79 -3.66 -17.27
N ILE A 240 -0.51 -3.95 -17.03
CA ILE A 240 0.20 -3.52 -15.82
C ILE A 240 1.24 -2.46 -16.19
N LEU A 241 1.14 -1.28 -15.58
CA LEU A 241 1.98 -0.12 -15.88
C LEU A 241 3.04 0.08 -14.78
N ASP A 242 4.32 -0.10 -15.11
CA ASP A 242 5.44 0.29 -14.23
C ASP A 242 5.63 1.81 -14.26
N THR A 243 5.98 2.42 -13.13
CA THR A 243 6.19 3.88 -13.05
C THR A 243 7.49 4.23 -12.35
N ALA A 244 7.96 5.46 -12.55
CA ALA A 244 9.13 5.96 -11.85
C ALA A 244 8.86 6.06 -10.33
N GLY A 245 9.90 5.86 -9.51
CA GLY A 245 9.79 5.95 -8.04
C GLY A 245 10.58 7.09 -7.37
N ARG A 246 10.89 8.15 -8.11
CA ARG A 246 11.76 9.24 -7.63
C ARG A 246 10.99 10.16 -6.66
N LEU A 247 11.02 9.86 -5.36
CA LEU A 247 10.34 10.68 -4.34
C LEU A 247 11.01 12.06 -4.10
N HIS A 248 12.31 12.19 -4.39
CA HIS A 248 13.08 13.41 -4.13
C HIS A 248 12.56 14.63 -4.91
N THR A 249 11.73 14.44 -5.95
CA THR A 249 11.03 15.49 -6.69
C THR A 249 9.52 15.21 -6.73
N GLN A 250 8.85 15.28 -5.56
CA GLN A 250 7.41 14.98 -5.41
C GLN A 250 6.53 15.63 -6.49
N LYS A 251 6.80 16.87 -6.89
CA LYS A 251 6.00 17.59 -7.91
C LYS A 251 6.10 16.99 -9.31
N ASP A 252 7.27 16.52 -9.72
CA ASP A 252 7.49 15.97 -11.06
C ASP A 252 6.96 14.54 -11.17
N LEU A 253 7.19 13.74 -10.12
CA LEU A 253 6.61 12.41 -10.00
C LEU A 253 5.08 12.45 -10.06
N MET A 254 4.46 13.36 -9.30
CA MET A 254 3.01 13.49 -9.29
C MET A 254 2.46 13.91 -10.66
N ARG A 255 3.11 14.85 -11.34
CA ARG A 255 2.72 15.27 -12.69
C ARG A 255 2.80 14.12 -13.69
N GLN A 256 3.86 13.32 -13.61
CA GLN A 256 4.04 12.15 -14.46
C GLN A 256 2.95 11.10 -14.23
N LEU A 257 2.63 10.77 -12.97
CA LEU A 257 1.58 9.81 -12.64
C LEU A 257 0.20 10.30 -13.10
N THR A 258 -0.12 11.59 -12.89
CA THR A 258 -1.36 12.19 -13.40
C THR A 258 -1.44 12.11 -14.92
N LYS A 259 -0.34 12.42 -15.63
CA LYS A 259 -0.30 12.36 -17.09
C LYS A 259 -0.51 10.93 -17.61
N ILE A 260 0.10 9.92 -16.98
CA ILE A 260 -0.12 8.50 -17.31
C ILE A 260 -1.59 8.14 -17.10
N ARG A 261 -2.18 8.47 -15.94
CA ARG A 261 -3.60 8.23 -15.66
C ARG A 261 -4.49 8.86 -16.74
N ASP A 262 -4.29 10.14 -17.04
CA ASP A 262 -5.14 10.87 -17.99
C ASP A 262 -5.09 10.29 -19.41
N VAL A 263 -3.94 9.75 -19.82
CA VAL A 263 -3.80 9.03 -21.09
C VAL A 263 -4.55 7.70 -21.05
N VAL A 264 -4.37 6.94 -19.97
CA VAL A 264 -5.03 5.63 -19.77
C VAL A 264 -6.55 5.79 -19.75
N THR A 265 -7.08 6.74 -18.97
CA THR A 265 -8.53 7.00 -18.88
C THR A 265 -9.15 7.42 -20.21
N ARG A 266 -8.40 8.17 -21.04
CA ARG A 266 -8.86 8.55 -22.38
C ARG A 266 -8.93 7.38 -23.34
N LYS A 267 -8.05 6.39 -23.20
CA LYS A 267 -7.97 5.22 -24.09
C LYS A 267 -8.88 4.08 -23.66
N ILE A 268 -8.96 3.83 -22.36
CA ILE A 268 -9.74 2.75 -21.77
C ILE A 268 -10.66 3.40 -20.75
N PRO A 269 -11.97 3.55 -21.04
CA PRO A 269 -12.94 4.10 -20.11
C PRO A 269 -12.89 3.37 -18.76
N HIS A 270 -13.01 4.11 -17.66
CA HIS A 270 -12.92 3.60 -16.28
C HIS A 270 -11.53 3.07 -15.84
N ALA A 271 -10.49 3.18 -16.67
CA ALA A 271 -9.13 2.87 -16.28
C ALA A 271 -8.40 4.09 -15.65
N PRO A 272 -7.38 3.88 -14.79
CA PRO A 272 -6.95 2.58 -14.25
C PRO A 272 -7.98 2.02 -13.27
N ASN A 273 -8.18 0.70 -13.27
CA ASN A 273 -9.08 0.03 -12.33
C ASN A 273 -8.48 -0.04 -10.93
N GLU A 274 -7.16 -0.21 -10.87
CA GLU A 274 -6.41 -0.36 -9.62
C GLU A 274 -5.14 0.48 -9.66
N VAL A 275 -4.82 1.10 -8.51
CA VAL A 275 -3.56 1.79 -8.28
C VAL A 275 -2.89 1.18 -7.05
N LEU A 276 -1.87 0.37 -7.29
CA LEU A 276 -1.19 -0.35 -6.22
C LEU A 276 0.07 0.40 -5.80
N LEU A 277 0.14 0.74 -4.51
CA LEU A 277 1.32 1.36 -3.89
C LEU A 277 2.22 0.28 -3.30
N VAL A 278 3.43 0.16 -3.85
CA VAL A 278 4.45 -0.78 -3.38
C VAL A 278 5.34 -0.09 -2.36
N LEU A 279 5.43 -0.71 -1.18
CA LEU A 279 6.17 -0.22 -0.02
C LEU A 279 7.17 -1.28 0.44
N ASP A 280 8.37 -0.84 0.86
CA ASP A 280 9.35 -1.74 1.47
C ASP A 280 9.22 -1.70 2.99
N ALA A 281 8.66 -2.76 3.55
CA ALA A 281 8.48 -2.92 4.99
C ALA A 281 9.80 -2.96 5.79
N THR A 282 10.96 -3.17 5.15
CA THR A 282 12.26 -3.12 5.86
C THR A 282 12.70 -1.72 6.22
N THR A 283 12.12 -0.71 5.59
CA THR A 283 12.43 0.68 5.90
C THR A 283 11.77 1.16 7.20
N GLY A 284 10.98 0.30 7.85
CA GLY A 284 10.33 0.57 9.13
C GLY A 284 9.45 1.81 9.05
N GLN A 285 9.59 2.70 10.03
CA GLN A 285 8.85 3.97 10.07
C GLN A 285 9.31 5.01 9.03
N LYS A 286 10.40 4.75 8.29
CA LYS A 286 10.91 5.67 7.24
C LYS A 286 10.10 5.60 5.96
N ILE A 287 9.04 4.80 5.90
CA ILE A 287 8.07 4.85 4.81
C ILE A 287 7.43 6.24 4.83
N PRO A 288 7.65 7.08 3.81
CA PRO A 288 7.01 8.37 3.73
C PRO A 288 5.53 8.11 3.43
N VAL A 289 4.71 8.09 4.49
CA VAL A 289 3.24 7.89 4.41
C VAL A 289 2.56 9.03 3.64
N ARG A 290 3.28 10.10 3.31
CA ARG A 290 2.78 11.21 2.50
C ARG A 290 2.90 10.97 0.99
N PHE A 291 2.33 9.85 0.51
CA PHE A 291 1.85 9.76 -0.87
C PHE A 291 0.43 10.33 -0.92
N GLN A 292 0.31 11.64 -0.76
CA GLN A 292 -0.93 12.33 -1.03
C GLN A 292 -1.01 12.47 -2.55
N LEU A 293 -1.46 11.40 -3.23
CA LEU A 293 -1.67 11.42 -4.67
C LEU A 293 -2.91 12.27 -4.96
N PRO A 294 -2.82 13.46 -5.59
CA PRO A 294 -3.96 14.11 -6.25
C PRO A 294 -4.54 13.30 -7.44
N LEU A 295 -4.37 11.97 -7.46
CA LEU A 295 -5.04 11.06 -8.40
C LEU A 295 -6.52 10.83 -8.04
N LEU A 296 -6.96 11.24 -6.85
CA LEU A 296 -8.25 10.94 -6.21
C LEU A 296 -9.46 11.78 -6.68
N SER A 297 -9.40 12.41 -7.85
CA SER A 297 -10.59 13.05 -8.45
C SER A 297 -11.54 12.05 -9.15
N ALA A 298 -11.20 10.76 -9.13
CA ALA A 298 -12.09 9.64 -9.36
C ALA A 298 -11.97 8.70 -8.15
N PRO A 299 -13.02 7.96 -7.75
CA PRO A 299 -12.99 7.07 -6.59
C PRO A 299 -12.08 5.87 -6.89
N LEU A 300 -10.77 6.05 -6.72
CA LEU A 300 -9.76 5.03 -6.88
C LEU A 300 -9.12 4.79 -5.52
N GLU A 301 -9.43 3.65 -4.90
CA GLU A 301 -8.80 3.23 -3.65
C GLU A 301 -7.32 2.93 -3.91
N VAL A 302 -6.42 3.65 -3.24
CA VAL A 302 -4.99 3.30 -3.22
C VAL A 302 -4.82 2.12 -2.27
N ARG A 303 -4.50 0.93 -2.80
CA ARG A 303 -4.25 -0.26 -2.00
C ARG A 303 -2.75 -0.42 -1.75
N CYS A 304 -2.36 -0.50 -0.47
CA CYS A 304 -1.00 -0.84 -0.06
C CYS A 304 -0.85 -2.37 -0.02
N VAL A 305 0.09 -2.91 -0.79
CA VAL A 305 0.38 -4.35 -0.78
C VAL A 305 1.72 -4.56 -0.06
N PRO A 306 1.76 -5.21 1.11
CA PRO A 306 3.02 -5.55 1.76
C PRO A 306 3.71 -6.64 0.94
N TRP A 307 4.90 -6.36 0.40
CA TRP A 307 5.67 -7.37 -0.31
C TRP A 307 7.17 -7.22 -0.09
N LYS A 308 7.82 -8.27 0.43
CA LYS A 308 9.29 -8.35 0.46
C LYS A 308 9.84 -9.61 -0.20
N THR A 309 11.02 -9.42 -0.78
CA THR A 309 11.95 -10.32 -1.44
C THR A 309 12.79 -11.13 -0.44
N SER A 310 13.06 -12.39 -0.77
CA SER A 310 14.32 -13.09 -0.46
C SER A 310 14.29 -14.47 -1.13
N GLY A 311 15.29 -14.70 -1.99
CA GLY A 311 15.77 -16.02 -2.46
C GLY A 311 14.75 -16.85 -3.19
#